data_AF-A0A0D2FQD8-F1
#
_entry.id   AF-A0A0D2FQD8-F1
#
_cell.length_a   1.000
_cell.length_b   1.000
_cell.length_c   1.000
_cell.angle_alpha   90.00
_cell.angle_beta   90.00
_cell.angle_gamma   90.00
#
_symmetry.space_group_name_H-M   'P 1'
#
loop_
_entity.id
_entity.type
_entity.pdbx_description
1 polymer ?
#
loop_
_entity_poly.entity_id
_entity_poly.type
_entity_poly.pdbx_seq_one_letter_code
_entity_poly.pdbx_strand_id
1 'polypeptide(L)'
;MESDATRTRPKFERKSRSEKRLANPLVKGIVAFCAKRGIVIATNEEGASSSLAAEASIPAQMSRGTSDFQCETSRSSLQVSLSFSDLPKRYTLYAPLLLLAHNFPTRNPRWRDFYNALSQPERSELFKCIAEEGFAGLGVSRIAVNAPIAAEENGEEVNEPERPEAWAGKYPSIRPDPDVHDKDLTTMTNPTDSDTEVQVPSQKRRQHILRSPSGLVPVYGDWGPQPRQIPSPKGRLLLTDPTTRDFSEAFWTSTTQHRGIMQCWAPLYTMFSRGNVSEKARILGLAPASTSPSAGEKAEIGGRFPGLSPPALDEPIEAVDVIDFYVGIGYFAFCYLACRVRRVWGWDINPWSIEGLRRGCERNGWGCVVVRVDEDGKLVGMGVKELVERVVGVQGDTNVRNGGRMAKGTENVGGARIGAGNESGRGNEERADVIKCVAFLGDNKWADKVMREVRCEFDGQERGLNVRHVNLGLLPTSGGSWENAIRMVTGSYNQGKGGWLHVHENVDIGRIDEMKGNIVQGIERLASREAGREGNQRTHWVVSCVHVEEVKTYAPGVMHCVFDIEIKANG
;
A
#
# COMPACT_ATOMS: atom_id res chain seq x y z
N MET A 1 55.56 62.96 21.35
CA MET A 1 54.34 62.57 22.09
C MET A 1 53.33 62.18 21.04
N GLU A 2 52.77 60.96 21.16
CA GLU A 2 51.57 60.41 20.48
C GLU A 2 51.61 60.39 18.92
N SER A 3 51.35 59.28 18.20
CA SER A 3 50.16 58.38 18.12
C SER A 3 48.87 59.13 17.71
N ASP A 4 47.97 58.59 16.89
CA ASP A 4 47.64 57.17 16.71
C ASP A 4 47.17 56.78 15.28
N ALA A 5 47.18 55.48 15.06
CA ALA A 5 47.17 54.70 13.84
C ALA A 5 45.83 54.53 13.08
N THR A 6 45.93 54.21 11.79
CA THR A 6 44.87 53.58 10.99
C THR A 6 45.28 52.21 10.41
N ARG A 7 45.04 51.17 11.22
CA ARG A 7 44.37 49.90 10.81
C ARG A 7 44.80 49.23 9.49
N THR A 8 45.60 48.17 9.60
CA THR A 8 45.60 47.03 8.65
C THR A 8 45.34 45.71 9.39
N ARG A 9 44.44 44.88 8.85
CA ARG A 9 44.10 43.56 9.41
C ARG A 9 45.04 42.48 8.86
N PRO A 10 45.46 41.49 9.65
CA PRO A 10 46.23 40.35 9.15
C PRO A 10 45.37 39.45 8.25
N LYS A 11 46.01 38.84 7.25
CA LYS A 11 45.37 37.89 6.32
C LYS A 11 45.04 36.58 7.06
N PHE A 12 43.78 36.18 7.04
CA PHE A 12 43.41 34.80 7.41
C PHE A 12 43.82 33.85 6.28
N GLU A 13 44.60 32.83 6.61
CA GLU A 13 44.90 31.73 5.70
C GLU A 13 43.60 30.98 5.34
N ARG A 14 43.39 30.73 4.05
CA ARG A 14 42.29 29.89 3.59
C ARG A 14 42.61 28.43 3.94
N LYS A 15 41.90 27.88 4.92
CA LYS A 15 41.76 26.42 5.07
C LYS A 15 41.40 25.80 3.71
N SER A 16 41.98 24.64 3.43
CA SER A 16 41.84 23.93 2.17
C SER A 16 40.38 23.68 1.78
N ARG A 17 40.13 23.54 0.47
CA ARG A 17 38.81 23.21 -0.09
C ARG A 17 38.25 21.98 0.64
N SER A 18 37.13 22.17 1.34
CA SER A 18 36.27 21.07 1.80
C SER A 18 36.01 20.13 0.62
N GLU A 19 36.27 18.84 0.83
CA GLU A 19 35.78 17.79 -0.05
C GLU A 19 34.27 18.00 -0.25
N LYS A 20 33.80 18.03 -1.50
CA LYS A 20 32.37 18.13 -1.81
C LYS A 20 31.71 16.83 -1.40
N ARG A 21 31.17 16.76 -0.17
CA ARG A 21 30.40 15.60 0.33
C ARG A 21 29.38 15.17 -0.72
N LEU A 22 29.49 13.93 -1.19
CA LEU A 22 28.51 13.32 -2.10
C LEU A 22 27.12 13.37 -1.45
N ALA A 23 26.23 14.18 -2.03
CA ALA A 23 24.94 14.50 -1.42
C ALA A 23 23.93 13.34 -1.45
N ASN A 24 24.14 12.32 -2.29
CA ASN A 24 23.27 11.15 -2.38
C ASN A 24 23.86 9.97 -1.58
N PRO A 25 23.21 9.52 -0.49
CA PRO A 25 23.67 8.41 0.36
C PRO A 25 23.92 7.09 -0.39
N LEU A 26 23.08 6.75 -1.36
CA LEU A 26 23.25 5.54 -2.17
C LEU A 26 24.54 5.61 -3.01
N VAL A 27 24.79 6.75 -3.66
CA VAL A 27 26.03 6.98 -4.41
C VAL A 27 27.25 6.95 -3.49
N LYS A 28 27.18 7.57 -2.31
CA LYS A 28 28.26 7.55 -1.30
C LYS A 28 28.64 6.12 -0.92
N GLY A 29 27.66 5.25 -0.67
CA GLY A 29 27.90 3.84 -0.31
C GLY A 29 28.48 3.00 -1.45
N ILE A 30 28.04 3.24 -2.69
CA ILE A 30 28.62 2.59 -3.87
C ILE A 30 30.07 3.03 -4.09
N VAL A 31 30.37 4.32 -3.92
CA VAL A 31 31.74 4.88 -4.00
C VAL A 31 32.65 4.29 -2.93
N ALA A 32 32.15 4.11 -1.70
CA ALA A 32 32.90 3.46 -0.62
C ALA A 32 33.27 2.00 -0.95
N PHE A 33 32.33 1.23 -1.50
CA PHE A 33 32.60 -0.12 -2.00
C PHE A 33 33.69 -0.12 -3.09
N CYS A 34 33.57 0.77 -4.08
CA CYS A 34 34.56 0.89 -5.15
C CYS A 34 35.95 1.24 -4.61
N ALA A 35 36.04 2.19 -3.67
CA ALA A 35 37.29 2.58 -3.02
C ALA A 35 37.96 1.40 -2.27
N LYS A 36 37.18 0.65 -1.47
CA LYS A 36 37.65 -0.59 -0.80
C LYS A 36 38.18 -1.66 -1.77
N ARG A 37 37.72 -1.66 -3.02
CA ARG A 37 38.12 -2.60 -4.07
C ARG A 37 39.18 -2.04 -5.03
N GLY A 38 39.67 -0.81 -4.83
CA GLY A 38 40.61 -0.15 -5.74
C GLY A 38 40.00 0.22 -7.11
N ILE A 39 38.68 0.28 -7.21
CA ILE A 39 37.95 0.57 -8.44
C ILE A 39 37.79 2.09 -8.56
N VAL A 40 38.43 2.69 -9.56
CA VAL A 40 38.38 4.13 -9.82
C VAL A 40 37.08 4.49 -10.53
N ILE A 41 36.35 5.46 -9.99
CA ILE A 41 35.18 6.06 -10.63
C ILE A 41 35.62 7.36 -11.30
N ALA A 42 35.44 7.46 -12.62
CA ALA A 42 35.80 8.63 -13.40
C ALA A 42 34.96 9.86 -12.98
N THR A 43 35.67 10.96 -12.68
CA THR A 43 35.09 12.29 -12.53
C THR A 43 34.86 12.91 -13.91
N ASN A 44 33.62 13.25 -14.24
CA ASN A 44 33.31 14.05 -15.44
C ASN A 44 33.69 15.53 -15.20
N GLU A 45 34.97 15.81 -15.00
CA GLU A 45 35.57 17.14 -15.02
C GLU A 45 36.78 17.13 -15.96
N GLU A 46 36.56 16.89 -17.25
CA GLU A 46 37.35 17.49 -18.34
C GLU A 46 36.64 17.29 -19.69
N GLY A 47 36.13 18.39 -20.22
CA GLY A 47 35.36 18.43 -21.46
C GLY A 47 35.54 19.76 -22.18
N ALA A 48 36.79 20.15 -22.42
CA ALA A 48 37.13 21.30 -23.27
C ALA A 48 38.57 21.21 -23.82
N SER A 49 38.69 20.82 -25.09
CA SER A 49 39.80 21.19 -26.01
C SER A 49 41.26 20.94 -25.61
N SER A 50 41.86 19.89 -26.19
CA SER A 50 42.93 20.13 -27.18
C SER A 50 43.08 18.95 -28.16
N SER A 51 43.06 19.26 -29.45
CA SER A 51 43.47 18.36 -30.53
C SER A 51 44.97 18.06 -30.48
N LEU A 52 45.36 16.83 -30.83
CA LEU A 52 46.51 16.47 -31.67
C LEU A 52 46.33 15.00 -32.03
N ALA A 53 45.87 14.73 -33.25
CA ALA A 53 46.70 14.26 -34.37
C ALA A 53 46.83 12.73 -34.38
N ALA A 54 46.04 12.10 -35.25
CA ALA A 54 46.26 10.72 -35.64
C ALA A 54 47.39 10.69 -36.68
N GLU A 55 48.50 10.02 -36.36
CA GLU A 55 49.45 9.54 -37.37
C GLU A 55 49.67 8.05 -37.19
N ALA A 56 49.52 7.31 -38.28
CA ALA A 56 49.80 5.89 -38.34
C ALA A 56 51.28 5.68 -38.70
N SER A 57 51.92 4.67 -38.09
CA SER A 57 53.03 3.96 -38.71
C SER A 57 53.27 2.61 -38.05
N ILE A 58 53.08 1.55 -38.84
CA ILE A 58 53.67 0.23 -38.59
C ILE A 58 55.04 0.24 -39.30
N PRO A 59 56.11 -0.24 -38.65
CA PRO A 59 56.88 -1.31 -39.28
C PRO A 59 57.06 -2.51 -38.35
N ALA A 60 57.00 -3.70 -38.94
CA ALA A 60 57.33 -4.95 -38.24
C ALA A 60 58.85 -5.15 -38.17
N GLN A 61 59.34 -5.76 -37.09
CA GLN A 61 60.55 -6.60 -37.16
C GLN A 61 60.56 -7.69 -36.08
N MET A 62 61.02 -8.88 -36.47
CA MET A 62 61.15 -10.04 -35.59
C MET A 62 62.44 -9.97 -34.78
N SER A 63 62.42 -10.35 -33.50
CA SER A 63 63.60 -10.92 -32.84
C SER A 63 63.18 -11.97 -31.79
N ARG A 64 64.01 -13.02 -31.68
CA ARG A 64 63.81 -14.16 -30.78
C ARG A 64 64.38 -13.83 -29.39
N GLY A 65 63.78 -14.36 -28.32
CA GLY A 65 64.36 -14.26 -26.99
C GLY A 65 63.51 -14.88 -25.88
N THR A 66 63.77 -16.16 -25.61
CA THR A 66 63.92 -16.76 -24.25
C THR A 66 62.96 -16.37 -23.12
N SER A 67 62.19 -17.38 -22.69
CA SER A 67 61.87 -17.73 -21.30
C SER A 67 61.94 -16.63 -20.22
N ASP A 68 60.79 -16.36 -19.60
CA ASP A 68 60.75 -16.39 -18.14
C ASP A 68 59.41 -16.91 -17.61
N PHE A 69 59.47 -17.78 -16.60
CA PHE A 69 58.32 -18.47 -16.04
C PHE A 69 57.84 -17.70 -14.79
N GLN A 70 57.08 -16.62 -15.00
CA GLN A 70 56.50 -15.86 -13.89
C GLN A 70 55.01 -16.17 -13.71
N CYS A 71 54.67 -16.55 -12.48
CA CYS A 71 53.31 -16.88 -12.06
C CYS A 71 52.48 -15.60 -11.96
N GLU A 72 51.80 -15.24 -13.05
CA GLU A 72 50.76 -14.22 -13.01
C GLU A 72 49.56 -14.77 -12.22
N THR A 73 49.42 -14.33 -10.96
CA THR A 73 48.13 -14.36 -10.28
C THR A 73 47.17 -13.44 -11.03
N SER A 74 46.43 -14.02 -11.98
CA SER A 74 45.45 -13.34 -12.83
C SER A 74 44.24 -12.87 -12.03
N ARG A 75 44.43 -11.80 -11.26
CA ARG A 75 43.32 -10.97 -10.79
C ARG A 75 42.65 -10.38 -12.02
N SER A 76 41.53 -10.99 -12.41
CA SER A 76 40.56 -10.41 -13.35
C SER A 76 40.12 -9.05 -12.82
N SER A 77 40.82 -8.01 -13.26
CA SER A 77 40.48 -6.63 -12.94
C SER A 77 39.26 -6.26 -13.77
N LEU A 78 38.17 -5.93 -13.09
CA LEU A 78 36.94 -5.45 -13.71
C LEU A 78 37.25 -4.16 -14.50
N GLN A 79 37.58 -4.28 -15.78
CA GLN A 79 37.94 -3.17 -16.69
C GLN A 79 36.77 -2.22 -17.02
N VAL A 80 35.66 -2.29 -16.27
CA VAL A 80 34.49 -1.43 -16.46
C VAL A 80 34.76 -0.07 -15.83
N SER A 81 35.19 0.90 -16.65
CA SER A 81 35.28 2.30 -16.24
C SER A 81 33.88 2.87 -15.97
N LEU A 82 33.58 3.13 -14.70
CA LEU A 82 32.33 3.73 -14.24
C LEU A 82 32.48 5.25 -14.07
N SER A 83 31.44 6.01 -14.40
CA SER A 83 31.31 7.43 -14.08
C SER A 83 30.21 7.69 -13.04
N PHE A 84 30.20 8.86 -12.41
CA PHE A 84 29.11 9.29 -11.52
C PHE A 84 27.72 9.42 -12.21
N SER A 85 27.68 9.44 -13.54
CA SER A 85 26.45 9.33 -14.33
C SER A 85 25.87 7.91 -14.29
N ASP A 86 26.73 6.90 -14.24
CA ASP A 86 26.35 5.50 -14.36
C ASP A 86 25.70 4.96 -13.09
N LEU A 87 26.14 5.44 -11.91
CA LEU A 87 25.75 4.93 -10.60
C LEU A 87 24.25 5.14 -10.26
N PRO A 88 23.55 4.13 -9.68
CA PRO A 88 22.21 4.28 -9.12
C PRO A 88 22.03 5.43 -8.12
N LYS A 89 20.92 6.17 -8.29
CA LYS A 89 20.56 7.35 -7.49
C LYS A 89 19.17 7.28 -6.85
N ARG A 90 18.29 6.38 -7.33
CA ARG A 90 16.90 6.23 -6.87
C ARG A 90 16.80 5.23 -5.73
N TYR A 91 16.26 5.66 -4.61
CA TYR A 91 15.94 4.82 -3.46
C TYR A 91 14.70 5.35 -2.73
N THR A 92 14.21 4.58 -1.77
CA THR A 92 13.12 4.92 -0.85
C THR A 92 13.55 4.47 0.55
N LEU A 93 13.52 5.39 1.52
CA LEU A 93 13.92 5.10 2.90
C LEU A 93 12.67 5.08 3.81
N TYR A 94 12.48 3.98 4.52
CA TYR A 94 11.54 3.82 5.63
C TYR A 94 12.32 3.20 6.80
N ALA A 95 13.22 3.99 7.41
CA ALA A 95 14.19 3.48 8.38
C ALA A 95 13.52 2.55 9.43
N PRO A 96 14.00 1.31 9.61
CA PRO A 96 15.32 0.80 9.21
C PRO A 96 15.42 0.14 7.81
N LEU A 97 14.37 0.23 6.98
CA LEU A 97 14.29 -0.35 5.63
C LEU A 97 14.74 0.65 4.54
N LEU A 98 15.63 0.20 3.66
CA LEU A 98 15.97 0.85 2.39
C LEU A 98 15.45 0.03 1.20
N LEU A 99 14.62 0.64 0.35
CA LEU A 99 14.15 0.07 -0.91
C LEU A 99 14.90 0.70 -2.08
N LEU A 100 15.55 -0.13 -2.88
CA LEU A 100 16.18 0.23 -4.15
C LEU A 100 15.16 0.07 -5.29
N ALA A 101 15.28 0.88 -6.34
CA ALA A 101 14.39 0.77 -7.51
C ALA A 101 14.56 -0.59 -8.22
N HIS A 102 13.51 -1.11 -8.86
CA HIS A 102 13.54 -2.39 -9.60
C HIS A 102 14.71 -2.50 -10.59
N ASN A 103 15.03 -1.39 -11.27
CA ASN A 103 16.13 -1.30 -12.21
C ASN A 103 17.49 -1.00 -11.54
N PHE A 104 17.65 -1.25 -10.25
CA PHE A 104 18.94 -1.09 -9.57
C PHE A 104 20.02 -1.95 -10.23
N PRO A 105 19.82 -3.25 -10.55
CA PRO A 105 20.82 -4.05 -11.27
C PRO A 105 21.01 -3.63 -12.74
N THR A 106 20.01 -2.99 -13.37
CA THR A 106 19.93 -2.86 -14.83
C THR A 106 19.92 -1.42 -15.36
N ARG A 107 20.10 -0.42 -14.48
CA ARG A 107 19.94 1.03 -14.69
C ARG A 107 20.41 1.56 -16.06
N ASN A 108 21.59 1.15 -16.48
CA ASN A 108 22.20 1.41 -17.78
C ASN A 108 23.20 0.26 -18.07
N PRO A 109 23.72 0.12 -19.30
CA PRO A 109 24.65 -0.96 -19.64
C PRO A 109 25.89 -1.02 -18.73
N ARG A 110 26.65 0.08 -18.58
CA ARG A 110 27.90 0.10 -17.79
C ARG A 110 27.71 -0.36 -16.34
N TRP A 111 26.67 0.14 -15.66
CA TRP A 111 26.36 -0.30 -14.30
C TRP A 111 25.88 -1.75 -14.24
N ARG A 112 25.12 -2.20 -15.23
CA ARG A 112 24.66 -3.59 -15.33
C ARG A 112 25.82 -4.55 -15.49
N ASP A 113 26.76 -4.24 -16.39
CA ASP A 113 27.92 -5.07 -16.68
C ASP A 113 28.83 -5.16 -15.44
N PHE A 114 29.06 -4.02 -14.77
CA PHE A 114 29.74 -3.95 -13.47
C PHE A 114 29.05 -4.82 -12.41
N TYR A 115 27.74 -4.63 -12.17
CA TYR A 115 26.99 -5.32 -11.12
C TYR A 115 26.87 -6.84 -11.39
N ASN A 116 26.71 -7.22 -12.65
CA ASN A 116 26.63 -8.62 -13.07
C ASN A 116 27.98 -9.33 -12.87
N ALA A 117 29.09 -8.64 -13.08
CA ALA A 117 30.43 -9.19 -12.90
C ALA A 117 30.90 -9.23 -11.42
N LEU A 118 30.18 -8.61 -10.48
CA LEU A 118 30.38 -8.84 -9.05
C LEU A 118 29.92 -10.24 -8.62
N SER A 119 30.79 -10.96 -7.93
CA SER A 119 30.45 -12.22 -7.23
C SER A 119 29.47 -12.00 -6.07
N GLN A 120 28.87 -13.08 -5.55
CA GLN A 120 27.92 -12.97 -4.44
C GLN A 120 28.51 -12.33 -3.17
N PRO A 121 29.74 -12.64 -2.72
CA PRO A 121 30.38 -11.93 -1.60
C PRO A 121 30.63 -10.44 -1.89
N GLU A 122 30.94 -10.08 -3.14
CA GLU A 122 31.11 -8.68 -3.56
C GLU A 122 29.81 -7.90 -3.54
N ARG A 123 28.69 -8.51 -3.94
CA ARG A 123 27.36 -7.91 -3.79
C ARG A 123 27.01 -7.70 -2.32
N SER A 124 27.30 -8.67 -1.45
CA SER A 124 27.12 -8.50 0.00
C SER A 124 27.93 -7.34 0.58
N GLU A 125 29.22 -7.21 0.21
CA GLU A 125 30.07 -6.09 0.62
C GLU A 125 29.57 -4.75 0.06
N LEU A 126 29.08 -4.72 -1.19
CA LEU A 126 28.46 -3.53 -1.80
C LEU A 126 27.25 -3.06 -1.00
N PHE A 127 26.31 -3.95 -0.68
CA PHE A 127 25.12 -3.56 0.09
C PHE A 127 25.46 -3.21 1.54
N LYS A 128 26.49 -3.84 2.13
CA LYS A 128 27.05 -3.44 3.43
C LYS A 128 27.60 -2.00 3.40
N CYS A 129 28.41 -1.65 2.41
CA CYS A 129 28.91 -0.27 2.23
C CYS A 129 27.76 0.72 2.01
N ILE A 130 26.69 0.32 1.30
CA ILE A 130 25.47 1.14 1.17
C ILE A 130 24.83 1.40 2.53
N ALA A 131 24.59 0.38 3.36
CA ALA A 131 24.00 0.55 4.68
C ALA A 131 24.89 1.35 5.65
N GLU A 132 26.13 0.90 5.85
CA GLU A 132 27.01 1.35 6.93
C GLU A 132 27.72 2.68 6.61
N GLU A 133 28.11 2.91 5.35
CA GLU A 133 28.87 4.10 4.95
C GLU A 133 28.00 5.09 4.17
N GLY A 134 27.19 4.60 3.24
CA GLY A 134 26.25 5.42 2.46
C GLY A 134 25.19 6.07 3.35
N PHE A 135 24.42 5.24 4.05
CA PHE A 135 23.32 5.61 4.93
C PHE A 135 23.72 5.67 6.43
N ALA A 136 25.01 5.88 6.72
CA ALA A 136 25.54 6.07 8.06
C ALA A 136 24.69 7.06 8.90
N GLY A 137 24.26 6.63 10.09
CA GLY A 137 23.42 7.43 10.99
C GLY A 137 21.92 7.47 10.66
N LEU A 138 21.47 6.86 9.56
CA LEU A 138 20.04 6.78 9.17
C LEU A 138 19.37 5.46 9.59
N GLY A 139 20.04 4.64 10.40
CA GLY A 139 19.47 3.41 10.98
C GLY A 139 19.12 2.31 9.96
N VAL A 140 19.68 2.35 8.75
CA VAL A 140 19.44 1.30 7.73
C VAL A 140 20.05 -0.02 8.20
N SER A 141 19.18 -1.00 8.46
CA SER A 141 19.60 -2.36 8.80
C SER A 141 19.22 -3.38 7.72
N ARG A 142 18.34 -3.01 6.78
CA ARG A 142 17.77 -3.90 5.76
C ARG A 142 17.69 -3.20 4.42
N ILE A 143 18.14 -3.87 3.35
CA ILE A 143 18.05 -3.39 1.98
C ILE A 143 17.35 -4.44 1.12
N ALA A 144 16.40 -4.01 0.30
CA ALA A 144 15.80 -4.83 -0.76
C ALA A 144 15.71 -4.08 -2.08
N VAL A 145 15.76 -4.82 -3.19
CA VAL A 145 15.37 -4.33 -4.52
C VAL A 145 13.86 -4.55 -4.67
N ASN A 146 13.14 -3.47 -4.98
CA ASN A 146 11.68 -3.49 -5.08
C ASN A 146 11.24 -3.63 -6.55
N ALA A 147 10.78 -4.79 -6.97
CA ALA A 147 10.17 -4.98 -8.31
C ALA A 147 8.67 -4.59 -8.32
N PRO A 148 8.11 -4.18 -9.48
CA PRO A 148 6.68 -3.94 -9.61
C PRO A 148 5.89 -5.24 -9.40
N ILE A 149 4.79 -5.16 -8.67
CA ILE A 149 3.91 -6.31 -8.44
C ILE A 149 2.88 -6.33 -9.57
N ALA A 150 2.91 -7.38 -10.39
CA ALA A 150 1.88 -7.62 -11.39
C ALA A 150 0.53 -7.94 -10.71
N ALA A 151 -0.57 -7.52 -11.32
CA ALA A 151 -1.91 -7.90 -10.85
C ALA A 151 -2.26 -9.37 -11.18
N GLU A 152 -1.51 -9.95 -12.11
CA GLU A 152 -1.60 -11.30 -12.67
C GLU A 152 -0.30 -12.06 -12.39
N GLU A 153 -0.39 -13.34 -12.01
CA GLU A 153 0.76 -14.25 -11.93
C GLU A 153 0.79 -15.15 -13.17
N ASN A 154 1.98 -15.34 -13.75
CA ASN A 154 2.21 -16.36 -14.77
C ASN A 154 2.13 -17.72 -14.07
N GLY A 155 1.09 -18.49 -14.37
CA GLY A 155 0.95 -19.84 -13.84
C GLY A 155 1.88 -20.81 -14.59
N GLU A 156 2.77 -21.49 -13.86
CA GLU A 156 3.43 -22.69 -14.37
C GLU A 156 2.39 -23.83 -14.51
N GLU A 157 2.50 -24.61 -15.59
CA GLU A 157 1.62 -25.75 -15.85
C GLU A 157 1.92 -26.88 -14.85
N VAL A 158 0.99 -27.10 -13.93
CA VAL A 158 0.93 -28.33 -13.14
C VAL A 158 -0.11 -29.22 -13.80
N ASN A 159 0.34 -30.30 -14.46
CA ASN A 159 -0.57 -31.29 -15.04
C ASN A 159 -1.48 -31.86 -13.95
N GLU A 160 -2.79 -31.62 -14.05
CA GLU A 160 -3.77 -32.29 -13.20
C GLU A 160 -3.82 -33.79 -13.58
N PRO A 161 -3.82 -34.72 -12.61
CA PRO A 161 -4.13 -36.11 -12.90
C PRO A 161 -5.61 -36.23 -13.31
N GLU A 162 -5.89 -37.08 -14.29
CA GLU A 162 -7.21 -37.24 -14.90
C GLU A 162 -8.32 -37.49 -13.87
N ARG A 163 -9.44 -36.77 -14.03
CA ARG A 163 -10.55 -36.79 -13.06
C ARG A 163 -11.52 -37.93 -13.39
N PRO A 164 -11.83 -38.85 -12.46
CA PRO A 164 -12.74 -39.97 -12.75
C PRO A 164 -14.15 -39.54 -13.16
N GLU A 165 -14.75 -40.29 -14.09
CA GLU A 165 -16.09 -40.05 -14.64
C GLU A 165 -17.22 -40.36 -13.62
N ALA A 166 -17.47 -39.45 -12.68
CA ALA A 166 -18.54 -39.63 -11.67
C ALA A 166 -19.18 -38.33 -11.15
N TRP A 167 -19.51 -37.36 -12.01
CA TRP A 167 -20.39 -36.23 -11.64
C TRP A 167 -21.25 -35.65 -12.78
N ALA A 168 -21.69 -36.50 -13.73
CA ALA A 168 -22.64 -36.07 -14.75
C ALA A 168 -24.08 -36.02 -14.18
N GLY A 169 -24.52 -34.88 -13.63
CA GLY A 169 -25.93 -34.72 -13.25
C GLY A 169 -26.32 -33.44 -12.51
N LYS A 170 -27.34 -32.75 -13.07
CA LYS A 170 -28.21 -31.73 -12.45
C LYS A 170 -27.60 -30.35 -12.13
N TYR A 171 -27.70 -29.43 -13.10
CA TYR A 171 -28.56 -28.24 -13.03
C TYR A 171 -28.96 -27.85 -14.48
N PRO A 172 -30.19 -27.35 -14.74
CA PRO A 172 -30.65 -27.08 -16.10
C PRO A 172 -30.24 -25.68 -16.60
N SER A 173 -29.69 -25.61 -17.81
CA SER A 173 -29.44 -24.34 -18.50
C SER A 173 -30.75 -23.71 -18.97
N ILE A 174 -31.06 -22.50 -18.49
CA ILE A 174 -32.15 -21.68 -19.04
C ILE A 174 -31.77 -21.26 -20.45
N ARG A 175 -32.58 -21.66 -21.44
CA ARG A 175 -32.52 -21.11 -22.81
C ARG A 175 -33.44 -19.88 -22.87
N PRO A 176 -33.09 -18.81 -23.60
CA PRO A 176 -34.06 -17.81 -24.01
C PRO A 176 -35.00 -18.43 -25.05
N ASP A 177 -36.31 -18.21 -24.86
CA ASP A 177 -37.35 -18.63 -25.80
C ASP A 177 -37.49 -17.57 -26.92
N PRO A 178 -37.61 -17.94 -28.21
CA PRO A 178 -37.69 -16.98 -29.30
C PRO A 178 -39.14 -16.78 -29.75
N ASP A 179 -39.62 -15.53 -29.81
CA ASP A 179 -40.63 -15.18 -30.82
C ASP A 179 -40.80 -13.67 -31.08
N VAL A 180 -41.46 -13.38 -32.21
CA VAL A 180 -41.91 -12.06 -32.72
C VAL A 180 -40.86 -11.20 -33.45
N HIS A 181 -40.78 -11.42 -34.78
CA HIS A 181 -41.01 -10.44 -35.87
C HIS A 181 -40.61 -8.95 -35.65
N ASP A 182 -40.01 -8.19 -36.57
CA ASP A 182 -39.75 -8.27 -38.02
C ASP A 182 -38.76 -7.08 -38.35
N LYS A 183 -38.18 -6.79 -39.53
CA LYS A 183 -38.28 -7.25 -40.94
C LYS A 183 -36.96 -6.94 -41.70
N ASP A 184 -37.01 -6.95 -43.04
CA ASP A 184 -36.15 -6.33 -44.07
C ASP A 184 -34.60 -6.46 -44.02
N LEU A 185 -33.87 -6.74 -45.11
CA LEU A 185 -34.04 -7.53 -46.34
C LEU A 185 -32.72 -7.40 -47.14
N THR A 186 -32.01 -8.51 -47.43
CA THR A 186 -31.07 -8.72 -48.58
C THR A 186 -29.82 -7.81 -48.73
N THR A 187 -28.65 -8.23 -49.26
CA THR A 187 -28.20 -9.40 -50.08
C THR A 187 -26.67 -9.57 -49.82
N MET A 188 -26.09 -10.77 -49.55
CA MET A 188 -25.59 -11.80 -50.51
C MET A 188 -24.49 -11.26 -51.47
N THR A 189 -23.29 -11.86 -51.71
CA THR A 189 -22.81 -13.25 -51.49
C THR A 189 -21.27 -13.42 -51.72
N ASN A 190 -20.64 -14.37 -50.98
CA ASN A 190 -19.65 -15.41 -51.41
C ASN A 190 -18.16 -15.07 -51.71
N PRO A 191 -17.24 -16.08 -51.72
CA PRO A 191 -16.95 -17.05 -50.65
C PRO A 191 -15.41 -17.32 -50.49
N THR A 192 -15.05 -18.37 -49.74
CA THR A 192 -13.74 -19.08 -49.73
C THR A 192 -12.45 -18.28 -49.51
N ASP A 193 -11.78 -18.51 -48.38
CA ASP A 193 -10.59 -19.37 -48.43
C ASP A 193 -10.37 -20.12 -47.11
N SER A 194 -9.64 -21.23 -47.17
CA SER A 194 -9.37 -22.09 -46.02
C SER A 194 -7.99 -21.80 -45.43
N ASP A 195 -7.95 -21.33 -44.18
CA ASP A 195 -6.70 -21.29 -43.41
C ASP A 195 -6.86 -21.90 -42.02
N THR A 196 -5.84 -22.68 -41.64
CA THR A 196 -5.91 -23.56 -40.47
C THR A 196 -5.37 -22.81 -39.24
N GLU A 197 -6.23 -22.08 -38.53
CA GLU A 197 -5.82 -21.43 -37.28
C GLU A 197 -5.46 -22.48 -36.21
N VAL A 198 -4.18 -22.57 -35.92
CA VAL A 198 -3.63 -23.31 -34.78
C VAL A 198 -4.19 -22.71 -33.50
N GLN A 199 -5.04 -23.46 -32.79
CA GLN A 199 -5.53 -23.03 -31.47
C GLN A 199 -4.38 -22.97 -30.46
N VAL A 200 -3.85 -21.77 -30.25
CA VAL A 200 -2.97 -21.48 -29.12
C VAL A 200 -3.78 -21.63 -27.83
N PRO A 201 -3.41 -22.51 -26.88
CA PRO A 201 -4.17 -22.70 -25.66
C PRO A 201 -4.26 -21.41 -24.85
N SER A 202 -5.48 -20.97 -24.53
CA SER A 202 -5.71 -19.77 -23.72
C SER A 202 -5.28 -20.03 -22.27
N GLN A 203 -4.06 -19.59 -21.93
CA GLN A 203 -3.55 -19.67 -20.56
C GLN A 203 -4.53 -19.01 -19.57
N LYS A 204 -5.11 -19.81 -18.67
CA LYS A 204 -5.96 -19.32 -17.57
C LYS A 204 -5.10 -18.60 -16.55
N ARG A 205 -4.93 -17.29 -16.74
CA ARG A 205 -4.12 -16.41 -15.89
C ARG A 205 -4.68 -16.39 -14.46
N ARG A 206 -3.81 -16.52 -13.46
CA ARG A 206 -4.21 -16.48 -12.04
C ARG A 206 -4.16 -15.04 -11.53
N GLN A 207 -5.26 -14.57 -10.96
CA GLN A 207 -5.28 -13.27 -10.27
C GLN A 207 -4.52 -13.37 -8.96
N HIS A 208 -3.64 -12.41 -8.71
CA HIS A 208 -2.83 -12.35 -7.50
C HIS A 208 -3.64 -11.76 -6.33
N ILE A 209 -4.55 -12.58 -5.76
CA ILE A 209 -5.61 -12.18 -4.81
C ILE A 209 -5.05 -11.58 -3.51
N LEU A 210 -4.01 -12.18 -2.92
CA LEU A 210 -3.46 -11.73 -1.64
C LEU A 210 -2.63 -10.44 -1.73
N ARG A 211 -2.29 -10.00 -2.96
CA ARG A 211 -1.45 -8.81 -3.22
C ARG A 211 -0.13 -8.81 -2.42
N SER A 212 0.44 -9.99 -2.19
CA SER A 212 1.69 -10.21 -1.44
C SER A 212 2.92 -9.73 -2.24
N PRO A 213 4.01 -9.25 -1.61
CA PRO A 213 5.18 -8.75 -2.35
C PRO A 213 6.03 -9.83 -3.07
N SER A 214 5.52 -10.42 -4.15
CA SER A 214 6.24 -11.41 -4.98
C SER A 214 7.49 -10.87 -5.67
N GLY A 215 7.59 -9.54 -5.82
CA GLY A 215 8.72 -8.84 -6.45
C GLY A 215 9.76 -8.24 -5.50
N LEU A 216 9.66 -8.47 -4.17
CA LEU A 216 10.63 -7.92 -3.23
C LEU A 216 11.84 -8.84 -3.08
N VAL A 217 13.04 -8.35 -3.37
CA VAL A 217 14.29 -9.11 -3.27
C VAL A 217 15.16 -8.57 -2.12
N PRO A 218 15.18 -9.22 -0.94
CA PRO A 218 16.15 -8.95 0.11
C PRO A 218 17.60 -9.07 -0.39
N VAL A 219 18.43 -8.07 -0.09
CA VAL A 219 19.86 -8.05 -0.48
C VAL A 219 20.83 -7.69 0.65
N TYR A 220 20.32 -7.23 1.79
CA TYR A 220 21.10 -6.98 3.01
C TYR A 220 20.23 -7.00 4.27
N GLY A 221 20.83 -7.40 5.39
CA GLY A 221 20.19 -7.51 6.70
C GLY A 221 19.52 -8.85 6.95
N ASP A 222 19.16 -9.12 8.21
CA ASP A 222 18.30 -10.24 8.58
C ASP A 222 16.83 -9.85 8.39
N TRP A 223 16.08 -10.61 7.60
CA TRP A 223 14.69 -10.33 7.27
C TRP A 223 13.68 -11.15 8.10
N GLY A 224 14.16 -11.99 9.01
CA GLY A 224 13.34 -12.96 9.73
C GLY A 224 12.99 -14.17 8.86
N PRO A 225 12.02 -15.01 9.32
CA PRO A 225 11.58 -16.19 8.58
C PRO A 225 11.08 -15.83 7.18
N GLN A 226 11.54 -16.55 6.15
CA GLN A 226 10.99 -16.37 4.81
C GLN A 226 9.54 -16.87 4.73
N PRO A 227 8.67 -16.27 3.89
CA PRO A 227 7.29 -16.74 3.73
C PRO A 227 7.25 -18.20 3.30
N ARG A 228 6.70 -19.08 4.16
CA ARG A 228 6.50 -20.49 3.82
C ARG A 228 5.36 -20.59 2.82
N GLN A 229 5.71 -20.88 1.56
CA GLN A 229 4.74 -21.32 0.57
C GLN A 229 4.35 -22.78 0.86
N ILE A 230 3.15 -23.00 1.39
CA ILE A 230 2.59 -24.35 1.54
C ILE A 230 1.64 -24.60 0.35
N PRO A 231 1.82 -25.69 -0.42
CA PRO A 231 0.86 -26.08 -1.44
C PRO A 231 -0.50 -26.37 -0.79
N SER A 232 -1.54 -25.60 -1.14
CA SER A 232 -2.90 -25.96 -0.73
C SER A 232 -3.50 -26.99 -1.68
N PRO A 233 -4.37 -27.90 -1.22
CA PRO A 233 -5.06 -28.88 -2.08
C PRO A 233 -5.97 -28.26 -3.16
N LYS A 234 -6.14 -26.93 -3.18
CA LYS A 234 -6.95 -26.17 -4.14
C LYS A 234 -6.12 -25.18 -4.97
N GLY A 235 -4.79 -25.30 -4.97
CA GLY A 235 -3.89 -24.46 -5.79
C GLY A 235 -3.86 -22.96 -5.42
N ARG A 236 -4.42 -22.57 -4.27
CA ARG A 236 -4.24 -21.22 -3.71
C ARG A 236 -2.91 -21.15 -2.97
N LEU A 237 -2.11 -20.13 -3.23
CA LEU A 237 -0.99 -19.74 -2.37
C LEU A 237 -1.58 -19.19 -1.07
N LEU A 238 -1.76 -20.06 -0.07
CA LEU A 238 -2.10 -19.64 1.28
C LEU A 238 -0.80 -19.35 2.02
N LEU A 239 -0.56 -18.07 2.28
CA LEU A 239 0.34 -17.68 3.35
C LEU A 239 -0.26 -18.26 4.64
N THR A 240 0.51 -19.10 5.34
CA THR A 240 0.06 -19.88 6.50
C THR A 240 -0.67 -19.01 7.50
N ASP A 241 -1.75 -19.53 8.11
CA ASP A 241 -2.45 -18.83 9.20
C ASP A 241 -1.44 -18.52 10.33
N PRO A 242 -1.01 -17.25 10.48
CA PRO A 242 0.21 -16.94 11.20
C PRO A 242 -0.07 -16.95 12.69
N THR A 243 0.85 -17.57 13.43
CA THR A 243 0.80 -17.56 14.89
C THR A 243 1.30 -16.22 15.43
N THR A 244 1.01 -15.93 16.70
CA THR A 244 1.62 -14.80 17.42
C THR A 244 3.15 -14.82 17.36
N ARG A 245 3.75 -16.02 17.27
CA ARG A 245 5.20 -16.19 17.12
C ARG A 245 5.67 -15.71 15.75
N ASP A 246 5.00 -16.10 14.66
CA ASP A 246 5.37 -15.66 13.29
C ASP A 246 5.31 -14.13 13.18
N PHE A 247 4.27 -13.50 13.75
CA PHE A 247 4.17 -12.04 13.83
C PHE A 247 5.25 -11.36 14.69
N SER A 248 5.85 -12.08 15.65
CA SER A 248 6.92 -11.57 16.51
C SER A 248 8.32 -11.72 15.90
N GLU A 249 8.55 -12.79 15.12
CA GLU A 249 9.85 -13.08 14.49
C GLU A 249 10.02 -12.38 13.13
N ALA A 250 8.92 -11.97 12.49
CA ALA A 250 8.94 -11.25 11.22
C ALA A 250 9.53 -9.84 11.31
N PHE A 251 10.17 -9.38 10.22
CA PHE A 251 10.55 -7.98 10.10
C PHE A 251 9.34 -7.06 9.85
N TRP A 252 9.14 -6.10 10.76
CA TRP A 252 8.18 -5.01 10.64
C TRP A 252 8.88 -3.67 10.44
N THR A 253 8.31 -2.82 9.60
CA THR A 253 8.70 -1.41 9.46
C THR A 253 7.48 -0.50 9.58
N SER A 254 7.73 0.81 9.61
CA SER A 254 6.69 1.82 9.68
C SER A 254 7.07 3.11 8.98
N THR A 255 6.07 3.89 8.58
CA THR A 255 6.28 5.26 8.11
C THR A 255 5.17 6.18 8.62
N THR A 256 5.50 7.46 8.77
CA THR A 256 4.56 8.51 9.13
C THR A 256 4.11 9.22 7.86
N GLN A 257 2.81 9.43 7.69
CA GLN A 257 2.22 10.21 6.60
C GLN A 257 1.52 11.47 7.14
N HIS A 258 0.68 12.08 6.29
CA HIS A 258 -0.16 13.25 6.59
C HIS A 258 -0.75 13.23 8.00
N ARG A 259 -0.83 14.40 8.65
CA ARG A 259 -1.32 14.58 10.04
C ARG A 259 -0.63 13.71 11.10
N GLY A 260 0.55 13.16 10.82
CA GLY A 260 1.28 12.31 11.78
C GLY A 260 0.82 10.85 11.80
N ILE A 261 -0.02 10.43 10.85
CA ILE A 261 -0.58 9.06 10.80
C ILE A 261 0.54 8.05 10.56
N MET A 262 0.79 7.17 11.54
CA MET A 262 1.73 6.07 11.40
C MET A 262 1.07 4.86 10.73
N GLN A 263 1.78 4.24 9.77
CA GLN A 263 1.40 2.96 9.18
C GLN A 263 2.49 1.93 9.41
N CYS A 264 2.08 0.70 9.75
CA CYS A 264 2.95 -0.43 10.03
C CYS A 264 2.71 -1.55 9.01
N TRP A 265 3.78 -2.17 8.52
CA TRP A 265 3.67 -3.31 7.60
C TRP A 265 4.89 -4.23 7.71
N ALA A 266 4.70 -5.49 7.33
CA ALA A 266 5.75 -6.49 7.25
C ALA A 266 6.10 -6.72 5.77
N PRO A 267 7.24 -6.20 5.26
CA PRO A 267 7.43 -6.05 3.80
C PRO A 267 7.56 -7.35 3.01
N LEU A 268 7.80 -8.51 3.66
CA LEU A 268 7.78 -9.82 2.98
C LEU A 268 6.35 -10.35 2.75
N TYR A 269 5.36 -9.81 3.45
CA TYR A 269 4.00 -10.37 3.52
C TYR A 269 2.90 -9.38 3.12
N THR A 270 3.22 -8.08 3.13
CA THR A 270 2.27 -6.97 2.90
C THR A 270 2.95 -5.85 2.13
N MET A 271 2.18 -5.20 1.25
CA MET A 271 2.64 -4.01 0.56
C MET A 271 2.53 -2.75 1.43
N PHE A 272 3.25 -1.71 1.02
CA PHE A 272 2.92 -0.33 1.34
C PHE A 272 3.13 0.54 0.08
N SER A 273 2.09 1.27 -0.34
CA SER A 273 2.14 2.12 -1.53
C SER A 273 2.05 3.60 -1.16
N ARG A 274 3.12 4.34 -1.44
CA ARG A 274 3.10 5.81 -1.45
C ARG A 274 2.39 6.41 -2.67
N GLY A 275 1.97 5.59 -3.64
CA GLY A 275 1.33 6.10 -4.86
C GLY A 275 0.01 6.84 -4.61
N ASN A 276 -0.70 6.52 -3.52
CA ASN A 276 -2.03 7.07 -3.20
C ASN A 276 -1.94 8.28 -2.24
N VAL A 277 -0.80 8.96 -2.16
CA VAL A 277 -0.57 10.07 -1.21
C VAL A 277 -1.42 11.30 -1.53
N SER A 278 -1.78 11.53 -2.80
CA SER A 278 -2.77 12.51 -3.25
C SER A 278 -4.15 12.21 -2.66
N GLU A 279 -4.68 11.01 -2.90
CA GLU A 279 -5.99 10.59 -2.40
C GLU A 279 -6.09 10.65 -0.87
N LYS A 280 -5.04 10.23 -0.16
CA LYS A 280 -4.99 10.39 1.30
C LYS A 280 -5.04 11.85 1.76
N ALA A 281 -4.42 12.78 1.00
CA ALA A 281 -4.55 14.20 1.29
C ALA A 281 -5.97 14.72 1.03
N ARG A 282 -6.64 14.20 -0.01
CA ARG A 282 -8.04 14.51 -0.37
C ARG A 282 -9.01 14.10 0.74
N ILE A 283 -8.96 12.85 1.20
CA ILE A 283 -9.77 12.33 2.33
C ILE A 283 -9.54 13.16 3.61
N LEU A 284 -8.30 13.59 3.84
CA LEU A 284 -7.93 14.41 5.00
C LEU A 284 -8.24 15.91 4.86
N GLY A 285 -8.91 16.34 3.77
CA GLY A 285 -9.21 17.75 3.51
C GLY A 285 -7.96 18.65 3.41
N LEU A 286 -6.83 18.07 3.01
CA LEU A 286 -5.53 18.74 2.85
C LEU A 286 -5.21 19.10 1.39
N ALA A 287 -6.04 18.65 0.43
CA ALA A 287 -5.94 19.08 -0.95
C ALA A 287 -6.24 20.60 -1.02
N PRO A 288 -5.44 21.39 -1.76
CA PRO A 288 -5.76 22.80 -1.99
C PRO A 288 -7.11 22.88 -2.71
N ALA A 289 -7.98 23.81 -2.28
CA ALA A 289 -9.20 24.11 -3.02
C ALA A 289 -8.83 24.47 -4.47
N SER A 290 -9.52 23.87 -5.44
CA SER A 290 -9.28 24.07 -6.87
C SER A 290 -9.73 25.44 -7.40
N THR A 291 -9.97 26.39 -6.49
CA THR A 291 -10.27 27.80 -6.75
C THR A 291 -9.27 28.67 -6.00
N SER A 292 -8.57 29.54 -6.73
CA SER A 292 -7.68 30.53 -6.14
C SER A 292 -8.42 31.37 -5.09
N PRO A 293 -7.93 31.50 -3.84
CA PRO A 293 -8.59 32.35 -2.86
C PRO A 293 -8.50 33.81 -3.28
N SER A 294 -9.65 34.49 -3.30
CA SER A 294 -9.70 35.95 -3.33
C SER A 294 -8.96 36.50 -2.12
N ALA A 295 -8.01 37.41 -2.35
CA ALA A 295 -7.12 37.90 -1.30
C ALA A 295 -7.92 38.66 -0.21
N GLY A 296 -8.10 38.04 0.95
CA GLY A 296 -8.76 38.66 2.10
C GLY A 296 -9.25 37.67 3.17
N GLU A 297 -9.65 36.47 2.78
CA GLU A 297 -10.22 35.48 3.72
C GLU A 297 -9.12 34.65 4.38
N LYS A 298 -9.24 34.46 5.71
CA LYS A 298 -8.40 33.52 6.46
C LYS A 298 -8.77 32.11 6.00
N ALA A 299 -7.78 31.34 5.56
CA ALA A 299 -8.01 29.96 5.15
C ALA A 299 -8.55 29.13 6.34
N GLU A 300 -9.85 28.81 6.31
CA GLU A 300 -10.40 27.77 7.17
C GLU A 300 -9.82 26.41 6.76
N ILE A 301 -9.41 25.63 7.76
CA ILE A 301 -8.80 24.31 7.55
C ILE A 301 -9.94 23.32 7.28
N GLY A 302 -10.42 23.29 6.04
CA GLY A 302 -11.64 22.58 5.67
C GLY A 302 -11.80 22.28 4.18
N GLY A 303 -10.83 21.61 3.56
CA GLY A 303 -11.04 21.02 2.23
C GLY A 303 -12.21 20.02 2.29
N ARG A 304 -13.32 20.33 1.62
CA ARG A 304 -14.58 19.59 1.72
C ARG A 304 -14.54 18.28 0.92
N PHE A 305 -14.11 17.20 1.56
CA PHE A 305 -14.17 15.86 0.95
C PHE A 305 -15.63 15.42 0.73
N PRO A 306 -16.02 14.99 -0.50
CA PRO A 306 -17.35 14.47 -0.80
C PRO A 306 -17.71 13.29 0.12
N GLY A 307 -18.92 13.29 0.68
CA GLY A 307 -19.38 12.22 1.57
C GLY A 307 -18.71 12.09 2.93
N LEU A 308 -17.85 13.03 3.34
CA LEU A 308 -17.33 13.11 4.71
C LEU A 308 -17.19 14.57 5.20
N SER A 309 -18.24 15.36 4.98
CA SER A 309 -18.38 16.70 5.57
C SER A 309 -19.78 16.84 6.19
N PRO A 310 -19.96 17.63 7.27
CA PRO A 310 -21.27 17.75 7.92
C PRO A 310 -22.41 18.13 6.94
N PRO A 311 -22.26 19.12 6.03
CA PRO A 311 -23.31 19.45 5.06
C PRO A 311 -23.40 18.49 3.85
N ALA A 312 -22.64 17.39 3.81
CA ALA A 312 -22.85 16.27 2.87
C ALA A 312 -23.44 15.01 3.55
N LEU A 313 -23.46 15.01 4.89
CA LEU A 313 -23.95 13.91 5.73
C LEU A 313 -25.26 14.27 6.45
N ASP A 314 -25.56 15.55 6.62
CA ASP A 314 -26.62 16.09 7.49
C ASP A 314 -26.46 15.65 8.96
N GLU A 315 -25.22 15.43 9.40
CA GLU A 315 -24.86 15.03 10.76
C GLU A 315 -23.36 15.24 11.04
N PRO A 316 -22.92 15.28 12.31
CA PRO A 316 -21.51 15.34 12.67
C PRO A 316 -20.73 14.11 12.18
N ILE A 317 -19.49 14.31 11.71
CA ILE A 317 -18.63 13.20 11.25
C ILE A 317 -18.38 12.20 12.40
N GLU A 318 -18.29 12.69 13.64
CA GLU A 318 -18.15 11.90 14.86
C GLU A 318 -19.31 10.93 15.14
N ALA A 319 -20.45 11.07 14.45
CA ALA A 319 -21.58 10.14 14.52
C ALA A 319 -21.52 9.02 13.47
N VAL A 320 -20.69 9.15 12.43
CA VAL A 320 -20.67 8.27 11.24
C VAL A 320 -19.76 7.07 11.40
N ASP A 321 -20.26 5.88 11.07
CA ASP A 321 -19.44 4.70 10.81
C ASP A 321 -19.05 4.61 9.32
N VAL A 322 -17.84 4.12 9.06
CA VAL A 322 -17.32 3.84 7.72
C VAL A 322 -17.07 2.34 7.57
N ILE A 323 -17.44 1.76 6.43
CA ILE A 323 -17.04 0.41 6.04
C ILE A 323 -15.84 0.48 5.10
N ASP A 324 -14.79 -0.30 5.32
CA ASP A 324 -13.68 -0.45 4.38
C ASP A 324 -13.58 -1.91 3.91
N PHE A 325 -14.03 -2.19 2.69
CA PHE A 325 -14.08 -3.56 2.15
C PHE A 325 -12.69 -4.16 1.90
N TYR A 326 -11.63 -3.34 1.92
CA TYR A 326 -10.25 -3.71 1.57
C TYR A 326 -9.26 -2.96 2.48
N VAL A 327 -9.43 -3.13 3.80
CA VAL A 327 -8.81 -2.27 4.82
C VAL A 327 -7.27 -2.32 4.79
N GLY A 328 -6.68 -3.44 4.38
CA GLY A 328 -5.23 -3.61 4.31
C GLY A 328 -4.55 -3.36 5.65
N ILE A 329 -3.41 -2.69 5.59
CA ILE A 329 -2.68 -2.15 6.76
C ILE A 329 -3.27 -0.82 7.27
N GLY A 330 -4.55 -0.56 6.99
CA GLY A 330 -5.21 0.72 7.23
C GLY A 330 -4.93 1.77 6.16
N TYR A 331 -4.94 1.39 4.88
CA TYR A 331 -4.56 2.27 3.77
C TYR A 331 -5.35 3.59 3.76
N PHE A 332 -6.67 3.49 3.82
CA PHE A 332 -7.61 4.62 3.84
C PHE A 332 -8.36 4.71 5.17
N ALA A 333 -8.66 3.59 5.84
CA ALA A 333 -9.16 3.53 7.22
C ALA A 333 -8.56 4.58 8.18
N PHE A 334 -7.23 4.73 8.22
CA PHE A 334 -6.60 5.70 9.11
C PHE A 334 -6.83 7.16 8.72
N CYS A 335 -7.11 7.44 7.44
CA CYS A 335 -7.51 8.78 7.00
C CYS A 335 -8.92 9.09 7.52
N TYR A 336 -9.86 8.15 7.41
CA TYR A 336 -11.20 8.28 7.99
C TYR A 336 -11.14 8.47 9.52
N LEU A 337 -10.33 7.67 10.24
CA LEU A 337 -10.13 7.82 11.68
C LEU A 337 -9.50 9.17 12.08
N ALA A 338 -8.55 9.69 11.30
CA ALA A 338 -7.98 11.02 11.50
C ALA A 338 -8.95 12.16 11.14
N CYS A 339 -9.97 11.90 10.33
CA CYS A 339 -11.15 12.75 10.13
C CYS A 339 -12.22 12.56 11.22
N ARG A 340 -11.91 11.80 12.29
CA ARG A 340 -12.73 11.63 13.51
C ARG A 340 -14.06 10.89 13.33
N VAL A 341 -14.24 10.11 12.26
CA VAL A 341 -15.39 9.20 12.12
C VAL A 341 -15.60 8.37 13.38
N ARG A 342 -16.85 8.04 13.70
CA ARG A 342 -17.21 7.28 14.91
C ARG A 342 -16.46 5.97 15.01
N ARG A 343 -16.43 5.19 13.92
CA ARG A 343 -15.77 3.89 13.82
C ARG A 343 -15.45 3.54 12.37
N VAL A 344 -14.39 2.76 12.15
CA VAL A 344 -14.17 2.03 10.89
C VAL A 344 -14.39 0.55 11.13
N TRP A 345 -15.19 -0.08 10.29
CA TRP A 345 -15.38 -1.53 10.22
C TRP A 345 -14.72 -2.04 8.93
N GLY A 346 -13.61 -2.76 9.03
CA GLY A 346 -12.75 -3.08 7.89
C GLY A 346 -12.62 -4.59 7.63
N TRP A 347 -12.46 -4.99 6.36
CA TRP A 347 -12.20 -6.38 5.96
C TRP A 347 -10.86 -6.52 5.23
N ASP A 348 -10.12 -7.58 5.54
CA ASP A 348 -9.02 -8.06 4.70
C ASP A 348 -8.88 -9.59 4.85
N ILE A 349 -8.46 -10.25 3.77
CA ILE A 349 -8.19 -11.70 3.72
C ILE A 349 -6.77 -12.02 4.24
N ASN A 350 -5.82 -11.10 4.13
CA ASN A 350 -4.43 -11.30 4.51
C ASN A 350 -4.24 -11.00 6.02
N PRO A 351 -3.91 -12.02 6.85
CA PRO A 351 -3.72 -11.81 8.29
C PRO A 351 -2.57 -10.86 8.63
N TRP A 352 -1.56 -10.74 7.76
CA TRP A 352 -0.46 -9.80 7.92
C TRP A 352 -0.88 -8.36 7.65
N SER A 353 -1.85 -8.13 6.75
CA SER A 353 -2.49 -6.83 6.56
C SER A 353 -3.19 -6.39 7.84
N ILE A 354 -4.02 -7.28 8.41
CA ILE A 354 -4.76 -7.04 9.65
C ILE A 354 -3.82 -6.80 10.85
N GLU A 355 -2.72 -7.53 10.97
CA GLU A 355 -1.73 -7.26 12.03
C GLU A 355 -1.01 -5.90 11.83
N GLY A 356 -0.74 -5.51 10.58
CA GLY A 356 -0.22 -4.17 10.26
C GLY A 356 -1.22 -3.05 10.60
N LEU A 357 -2.51 -3.27 10.32
CA LEU A 357 -3.60 -2.41 10.74
C LEU A 357 -3.68 -2.30 12.27
N ARG A 358 -3.65 -3.42 13.01
CA ARG A 358 -3.69 -3.44 14.48
C ARG A 358 -2.55 -2.63 15.08
N ARG A 359 -1.30 -2.89 14.65
CA ARG A 359 -0.11 -2.13 15.09
C ARG A 359 -0.19 -0.64 14.71
N GLY A 360 -0.77 -0.34 13.55
CA GLY A 360 -1.02 1.05 13.14
C GLY A 360 -2.03 1.74 14.04
N CYS A 361 -3.17 1.10 14.35
CA CYS A 361 -4.15 1.63 15.29
C CYS A 361 -3.53 1.96 16.66
N GLU A 362 -2.77 1.03 17.25
CA GLU A 362 -2.07 1.23 18.52
C GLU A 362 -1.13 2.44 18.48
N ARG A 363 -0.30 2.55 17.43
CA ARG A 363 0.63 3.68 17.28
C ARG A 363 -0.04 5.03 17.07
N ASN A 364 -1.27 5.06 16.57
CA ASN A 364 -2.05 6.29 16.40
C ASN A 364 -2.99 6.58 17.59
N GLY A 365 -3.01 5.75 18.63
CA GLY A 365 -3.89 5.91 19.80
C GLY A 365 -5.36 5.61 19.49
N TRP A 366 -5.61 4.57 18.69
CA TRP A 366 -6.95 4.09 18.34
C TRP A 366 -7.15 2.66 18.86
N GLY A 367 -8.15 2.44 19.72
CA GLY A 367 -8.52 1.09 20.14
C GLY A 367 -8.97 0.24 18.95
N CYS A 368 -8.49 -1.00 18.88
CA CYS A 368 -8.69 -1.90 17.76
C CYS A 368 -9.12 -3.30 18.23
N VAL A 369 -10.14 -3.87 17.61
CA VAL A 369 -10.55 -5.28 17.78
C VAL A 369 -10.37 -6.00 16.46
N VAL A 370 -9.69 -7.15 16.50
CA VAL A 370 -9.57 -8.07 15.37
C VAL A 370 -10.47 -9.28 15.63
N VAL A 371 -11.31 -9.64 14.66
CA VAL A 371 -12.16 -10.85 14.72
C VAL A 371 -11.99 -11.64 13.44
N ARG A 372 -11.88 -12.97 13.52
CA ARG A 372 -11.81 -13.83 12.35
C ARG A 372 -13.22 -14.18 11.86
N VAL A 373 -13.40 -14.21 10.55
CA VAL A 373 -14.63 -14.67 9.88
C VAL A 373 -14.34 -15.97 9.14
N ASP A 374 -15.13 -17.01 9.37
CA ASP A 374 -14.95 -18.32 8.72
C ASP A 374 -15.51 -18.39 7.28
N GLU A 375 -15.40 -19.56 6.65
CA GLU A 375 -15.91 -19.77 5.29
C GLU A 375 -17.45 -19.65 5.18
N ASP A 376 -18.19 -19.78 6.30
CA ASP A 376 -19.67 -19.63 6.39
C ASP A 376 -20.11 -18.20 6.79
N GLY A 377 -19.17 -17.30 7.05
CA GLY A 377 -19.45 -15.95 7.52
C GLY A 377 -19.87 -15.86 8.99
N LYS A 378 -19.33 -16.73 9.86
CA LYS A 378 -19.50 -16.65 11.32
C LYS A 378 -18.23 -16.08 11.96
N LEU A 379 -18.38 -15.42 13.11
CA LEU A 379 -17.25 -14.94 13.90
C LEU A 379 -16.60 -16.09 14.67
N VAL A 380 -15.27 -16.15 14.64
CA VAL A 380 -14.46 -17.20 15.30
C VAL A 380 -13.64 -16.58 16.43
N GLY A 381 -13.72 -17.19 17.61
CA GLY A 381 -12.98 -16.78 18.82
C GLY A 381 -13.61 -15.62 19.62
N MET A 382 -14.62 -14.95 19.06
CA MET A 382 -15.41 -13.90 19.71
C MET A 382 -16.83 -13.95 19.16
N GLY A 383 -17.84 -13.91 20.03
CA GLY A 383 -19.25 -13.88 19.62
C GLY A 383 -19.67 -12.49 19.10
N VAL A 384 -20.75 -12.42 18.30
CA VAL A 384 -21.29 -11.13 17.82
C VAL A 384 -21.72 -10.24 18.99
N LYS A 385 -22.43 -10.82 19.97
CA LYS A 385 -22.82 -10.17 21.21
C LYS A 385 -21.60 -9.64 21.99
N GLU A 386 -20.58 -10.46 22.19
CA GLU A 386 -19.34 -10.09 22.88
C GLU A 386 -18.59 -8.96 22.16
N LEU A 387 -18.58 -8.97 20.81
CA LEU A 387 -18.03 -7.89 20.00
C LEU A 387 -18.79 -6.58 20.24
N VAL A 388 -20.13 -6.60 20.24
CA VAL A 388 -20.95 -5.42 20.53
C VAL A 388 -20.76 -4.93 21.97
N GLU A 389 -20.78 -5.83 22.95
CA GLU A 389 -20.50 -5.52 24.36
C GLU A 389 -19.11 -4.87 24.53
N ARG A 390 -18.08 -5.36 23.83
CA ARG A 390 -16.73 -4.75 23.86
C ARG A 390 -16.67 -3.40 23.14
N VAL A 391 -17.43 -3.22 22.08
CA VAL A 391 -17.52 -1.96 21.33
C VAL A 391 -18.30 -0.88 22.09
N VAL A 392 -19.29 -1.28 22.90
CA VAL A 392 -20.17 -0.38 23.68
C VAL A 392 -19.64 -0.14 25.10
N GLY A 393 -19.27 -1.18 25.85
CA GLY A 393 -18.89 -1.08 27.28
C GLY A 393 -17.63 -0.24 27.51
N VAL A 394 -16.72 -0.24 26.54
CA VAL A 394 -15.56 0.64 26.48
C VAL A 394 -15.93 2.13 26.37
N GLN A 395 -17.12 2.46 25.86
CA GLN A 395 -17.63 3.83 25.76
C GLN A 395 -18.31 4.32 27.05
N GLY A 396 -18.35 3.49 28.11
CA GLY A 396 -19.22 3.70 29.26
C GLY A 396 -18.62 3.36 30.63
N ASP A 397 -17.41 3.82 30.96
CA ASP A 397 -17.08 4.05 32.37
C ASP A 397 -16.01 5.15 32.58
N THR A 398 -16.46 6.36 32.91
CA THR A 398 -15.62 7.44 33.48
C THR A 398 -16.20 7.98 34.78
N ASN A 399 -17.19 7.31 35.40
CA ASN A 399 -17.85 7.86 36.58
C ASN A 399 -18.60 6.87 37.50
N VAL A 400 -17.95 5.79 37.93
CA VAL A 400 -18.37 5.04 39.14
C VAL A 400 -17.23 4.93 40.16
N ARG A 401 -17.57 5.09 41.44
CA ARG A 401 -16.65 5.24 42.58
C ARG A 401 -16.10 3.91 43.14
N ASN A 402 -14.90 4.00 43.70
CA ASN A 402 -14.37 3.29 44.89
C ASN A 402 -15.09 2.01 45.38
N GLY A 403 -14.35 0.88 45.42
CA GLY A 403 -14.80 -0.31 46.15
C GLY A 403 -13.83 -1.51 46.20
N GLY A 404 -12.50 -1.31 46.25
CA GLY A 404 -11.52 -2.37 45.94
C GLY A 404 -10.33 -2.55 46.88
N ARG A 405 -10.57 -2.58 48.20
CA ARG A 405 -9.70 -3.15 49.28
C ARG A 405 -8.19 -3.29 49.01
N MET A 406 -7.38 -2.32 49.47
CA MET A 406 -5.91 -2.48 49.55
C MET A 406 -5.50 -3.64 50.47
N ALA A 407 -4.66 -4.54 49.97
CA ALA A 407 -3.79 -5.37 50.80
C ALA A 407 -2.38 -4.75 50.78
N LYS A 408 -1.88 -4.32 51.95
CA LYS A 408 -0.52 -3.79 52.09
C LYS A 408 0.49 -4.94 52.04
N GLY A 409 1.31 -4.98 51.00
CA GLY A 409 2.60 -5.68 50.99
C GLY A 409 3.72 -4.64 51.06
N THR A 410 4.27 -4.41 52.25
CA THR A 410 5.43 -3.53 52.43
C THR A 410 6.71 -4.29 52.16
N GLU A 411 7.54 -3.81 51.23
CA GLU A 411 8.99 -3.86 51.41
C GLU A 411 9.67 -2.73 50.63
N ASN A 412 10.76 -2.22 51.20
CA ASN A 412 11.30 -0.91 50.88
C ASN A 412 12.83 -0.98 50.89
N VAL A 413 13.46 -0.92 49.71
CA VAL A 413 14.91 -0.73 49.57
C VAL A 413 15.14 0.37 48.54
N GLY A 414 15.73 1.48 48.99
CA GLY A 414 15.91 2.69 48.17
C GLY A 414 17.21 2.67 47.35
N GLY A 415 17.21 3.44 46.25
CA GLY A 415 18.38 3.63 45.38
C GLY A 415 18.27 4.87 44.49
N ALA A 416 18.73 6.00 45.02
CA ALA A 416 19.12 7.27 44.37
C ALA A 416 18.43 7.78 43.07
N ARG A 417 18.02 9.06 43.13
CA ARG A 417 17.46 9.84 42.00
C ARG A 417 18.55 10.44 41.11
N ILE A 418 18.30 10.55 39.80
CA ILE A 418 18.58 11.76 38.99
C ILE A 418 17.34 11.99 38.10
N GLY A 419 16.85 13.22 38.03
CA GLY A 419 15.59 13.54 37.35
C GLY A 419 15.75 14.41 36.10
N ALA A 420 14.83 14.22 35.15
CA ALA A 420 14.40 15.20 34.15
C ALA A 420 12.89 15.00 33.96
N GLY A 421 12.11 16.09 33.92
CA GLY A 421 10.66 16.03 34.02
C GLY A 421 9.97 15.41 32.79
N ASN A 422 8.87 14.69 33.02
CA ASN A 422 8.00 14.21 31.94
C ASN A 422 6.51 14.26 32.34
N GLU A 423 5.92 15.45 32.26
CA GLU A 423 4.46 15.61 32.33
C GLU A 423 3.85 15.43 30.93
N SER A 424 3.61 14.17 30.54
CA SER A 424 2.86 13.86 29.31
C SER A 424 2.14 12.49 29.28
N GLY A 425 2.36 11.61 30.26
CA GLY A 425 1.94 10.20 30.17
C GLY A 425 0.43 9.92 30.29
N ARG A 426 -0.31 10.66 31.12
CA ARG A 426 -1.70 10.26 31.50
C ARG A 426 -2.76 10.45 30.40
N GLY A 427 -2.59 11.41 29.49
CA GLY A 427 -3.62 11.72 28.48
C GLY A 427 -3.67 10.78 27.27
N ASN A 428 -2.77 9.79 27.19
CA ASN A 428 -2.65 8.89 26.03
C ASN A 428 -3.17 7.47 26.31
N GLU A 429 -3.23 7.06 27.59
CA GLU A 429 -3.76 5.75 28.00
C GLU A 429 -5.30 5.74 27.90
N GLU A 430 -5.99 6.73 28.48
CA GLU A 430 -7.47 6.88 28.42
C GLU A 430 -8.05 6.98 26.99
N ARG A 431 -7.19 7.27 25.99
CA ARG A 431 -7.61 7.42 24.59
C ARG A 431 -7.52 6.11 23.81
N ALA A 432 -6.68 5.18 24.25
CA ALA A 432 -6.49 3.88 23.61
C ALA A 432 -7.64 2.91 23.92
N ASP A 433 -8.38 3.13 25.00
CA ASP A 433 -9.52 2.31 25.39
C ASP A 433 -10.58 2.26 24.28
N VAL A 434 -11.03 3.44 23.79
CA VAL A 434 -12.13 3.54 22.81
C VAL A 434 -11.86 2.76 21.53
N ILE A 435 -12.66 1.71 21.27
CA ILE A 435 -12.60 0.93 20.04
C ILE A 435 -13.08 1.78 18.86
N LYS A 436 -12.11 2.31 18.11
CA LYS A 436 -12.29 3.10 16.89
C LYS A 436 -12.21 2.26 15.62
N CYS A 437 -11.56 1.10 15.66
CA CYS A 437 -11.45 0.19 14.52
C CYS A 437 -11.90 -1.23 14.91
N VAL A 438 -12.77 -1.83 14.10
CA VAL A 438 -13.08 -3.26 14.14
C VAL A 438 -12.64 -3.85 12.81
N ALA A 439 -11.81 -4.88 12.87
CA ALA A 439 -11.16 -5.47 11.71
C ALA A 439 -11.51 -6.95 11.59
N PHE A 440 -12.17 -7.31 10.49
CA PHE A 440 -12.58 -8.66 10.18
C PHE A 440 -11.54 -9.33 9.27
N LEU A 441 -10.85 -10.32 9.81
CA LEU A 441 -9.96 -11.20 9.05
C LEU A 441 -10.81 -12.25 8.33
N GLY A 442 -11.04 -12.05 7.03
CA GLY A 442 -11.84 -12.96 6.22
C GLY A 442 -12.32 -12.35 4.90
N ASP A 443 -13.18 -13.10 4.21
CA ASP A 443 -13.73 -12.74 2.90
C ASP A 443 -14.86 -11.70 3.04
N ASN A 444 -14.72 -10.55 2.37
CA ASN A 444 -15.66 -9.42 2.46
C ASN A 444 -17.03 -9.72 1.82
N LYS A 445 -17.20 -10.84 1.10
CA LYS A 445 -18.51 -11.33 0.67
C LYS A 445 -19.47 -11.54 1.85
N TRP A 446 -18.94 -11.80 3.04
CA TRP A 446 -19.71 -12.02 4.26
C TRP A 446 -20.06 -10.73 5.02
N ALA A 447 -19.59 -9.56 4.58
CA ALA A 447 -19.78 -8.30 5.29
C ALA A 447 -21.26 -8.00 5.60
N ASP A 448 -22.17 -8.19 4.62
CA ASP A 448 -23.61 -7.99 4.83
C ASP A 448 -24.26 -9.00 5.80
N LYS A 449 -23.76 -10.23 5.86
CA LYS A 449 -24.23 -11.19 6.86
C LYS A 449 -23.76 -10.77 8.26
N VAL A 450 -22.46 -10.57 8.42
CA VAL A 450 -21.83 -10.21 9.70
C VAL A 450 -22.38 -8.89 10.24
N MET A 451 -22.53 -7.86 9.40
CA MET A 451 -23.03 -6.57 9.86
C MET A 451 -24.53 -6.59 10.17
N ARG A 452 -25.35 -7.43 9.52
CA ARG A 452 -26.73 -7.65 9.96
C ARG A 452 -26.79 -8.29 11.34
N GLU A 453 -25.96 -9.29 11.61
CA GLU A 453 -25.88 -9.90 12.94
C GLU A 453 -25.42 -8.88 13.99
N VAL A 454 -24.36 -8.11 13.71
CA VAL A 454 -23.88 -7.02 14.57
C VAL A 454 -24.98 -5.98 14.83
N ARG A 455 -25.73 -5.58 13.79
CA ARG A 455 -26.86 -4.64 13.92
C ARG A 455 -27.94 -5.19 14.85
N CYS A 456 -28.34 -6.46 14.70
CA CYS A 456 -29.36 -7.07 15.55
C CYS A 456 -28.96 -7.09 17.03
N GLU A 457 -27.67 -7.24 17.36
CA GLU A 457 -27.17 -7.12 18.75
C GLU A 457 -27.11 -5.65 19.25
N PHE A 458 -27.11 -4.67 18.34
CA PHE A 458 -27.30 -3.25 18.68
C PHE A 458 -28.78 -2.85 18.83
N ASP A 459 -29.74 -3.64 18.32
CA ASP A 459 -31.18 -3.34 18.37
C ASP A 459 -31.72 -3.51 19.81
N GLY A 460 -31.50 -2.47 20.62
CA GLY A 460 -31.73 -2.44 22.06
C GLY A 460 -30.78 -1.50 22.84
N GLN A 461 -29.74 -0.99 22.18
CA GLN A 461 -28.80 0.01 22.71
C GLN A 461 -29.20 1.43 22.29
N GLU A 462 -28.83 2.46 23.06
CA GLU A 462 -29.13 3.87 22.74
C GLU A 462 -28.54 4.36 21.40
N ARG A 463 -27.50 3.68 20.89
CA ARG A 463 -26.78 4.06 19.67
C ARG A 463 -26.42 2.84 18.83
N GLY A 464 -27.29 2.52 17.87
CA GLY A 464 -27.00 1.52 16.84
C GLY A 464 -25.93 1.97 15.83
N LEU A 465 -25.68 1.11 14.84
CA LEU A 465 -24.84 1.42 13.68
C LEU A 465 -25.34 2.67 12.93
N ASN A 466 -24.42 3.38 12.29
CA ASN A 466 -24.73 4.58 11.49
C ASN A 466 -23.81 4.65 10.26
N VAL A 467 -23.98 3.71 9.34
CA VAL A 467 -23.10 3.56 8.19
C VAL A 467 -23.49 4.55 7.10
N ARG A 468 -22.67 5.58 6.89
CA ARG A 468 -22.93 6.64 5.88
C ARG A 468 -21.88 6.68 4.77
N HIS A 469 -20.79 5.94 4.90
CA HIS A 469 -19.67 5.95 3.95
C HIS A 469 -19.08 4.54 3.77
N VAL A 470 -18.75 4.16 2.54
CA VAL A 470 -18.13 2.87 2.20
C VAL A 470 -16.95 3.06 1.25
N ASN A 471 -15.79 2.56 1.66
CA ASN A 471 -14.55 2.57 0.90
C ASN A 471 -14.36 1.26 0.11
N LEU A 472 -14.17 1.37 -1.21
CA LEU A 472 -14.01 0.25 -2.14
C LEU A 472 -12.61 0.27 -2.78
N GLY A 473 -11.58 0.21 -1.92
CA GLY A 473 -10.15 0.36 -2.24
C GLY A 473 -9.44 -0.73 -3.07
N LEU A 474 -10.12 -1.54 -3.88
CA LEU A 474 -9.49 -2.62 -4.65
C LEU A 474 -9.24 -2.23 -6.12
N LEU A 475 -8.03 -2.51 -6.60
CA LEU A 475 -7.65 -2.43 -8.01
C LEU A 475 -7.38 -3.83 -8.59
N PRO A 476 -7.64 -4.08 -9.89
CA PRO A 476 -8.06 -3.09 -10.91
C PRO A 476 -9.54 -2.68 -10.82
N THR A 477 -10.38 -3.45 -10.12
CA THR A 477 -11.80 -3.14 -9.94
C THR A 477 -12.30 -3.62 -8.58
N SER A 478 -13.33 -2.94 -8.09
CA SER A 478 -14.07 -3.22 -6.86
C SER A 478 -15.47 -3.82 -7.11
N GLY A 479 -15.85 -4.04 -8.38
CA GLY A 479 -17.21 -4.42 -8.82
C GLY A 479 -17.83 -5.61 -8.07
N GLY A 480 -17.03 -6.59 -7.66
CA GLY A 480 -17.49 -7.76 -6.90
C GLY A 480 -18.05 -7.45 -5.51
N SER A 481 -17.78 -6.27 -4.93
CA SER A 481 -18.27 -5.86 -3.61
C SER A 481 -19.42 -4.85 -3.66
N TRP A 482 -19.85 -4.38 -4.85
CA TRP A 482 -20.88 -3.33 -4.97
C TRP A 482 -22.23 -3.72 -4.33
N GLU A 483 -22.70 -4.96 -4.49
CA GLU A 483 -23.97 -5.41 -3.89
C GLU A 483 -23.96 -5.30 -2.35
N ASN A 484 -22.90 -5.76 -1.70
CA ASN A 484 -22.75 -5.62 -0.26
C ASN A 484 -22.55 -4.16 0.16
N ALA A 485 -21.75 -3.39 -0.58
CA ALA A 485 -21.51 -1.97 -0.29
C ALA A 485 -22.79 -1.12 -0.36
N ILE A 486 -23.67 -1.39 -1.32
CA ILE A 486 -24.97 -0.72 -1.45
C ILE A 486 -25.85 -1.06 -0.24
N ARG A 487 -25.97 -2.35 0.14
CA ARG A 487 -26.75 -2.74 1.34
C ARG A 487 -26.30 -2.01 2.60
N MET A 488 -25.00 -1.75 2.77
CA MET A 488 -24.47 -1.01 3.92
C MET A 488 -25.01 0.43 4.01
N VAL A 489 -25.34 1.07 2.88
CA VAL A 489 -25.81 2.47 2.85
C VAL A 489 -27.29 2.62 2.51
N THR A 490 -27.95 1.60 1.94
CA THR A 490 -29.40 1.64 1.66
C THR A 490 -30.25 0.86 2.66
N GLY A 491 -29.67 -0.13 3.36
CA GLY A 491 -30.37 -0.91 4.38
C GLY A 491 -30.54 -0.18 5.71
N SER A 492 -31.07 -0.87 6.72
CA SER A 492 -31.41 -0.30 8.04
C SER A 492 -30.24 0.22 8.88
N TYR A 493 -29.01 0.27 8.37
CA TYR A 493 -27.79 0.68 9.08
C TYR A 493 -27.65 2.19 9.32
N ASN A 494 -28.53 3.00 8.76
CA ASN A 494 -28.51 4.47 8.85
C ASN A 494 -29.89 5.11 8.79
N GLN A 495 -30.94 4.37 9.17
CA GLN A 495 -32.33 4.83 9.16
C GLN A 495 -32.87 5.24 7.77
N GLY A 496 -32.29 4.70 6.68
CA GLY A 496 -32.73 4.97 5.31
C GLY A 496 -32.23 6.31 4.75
N LYS A 497 -31.25 6.95 5.40
CA LYS A 497 -30.66 8.23 4.92
C LYS A 497 -29.78 8.09 3.67
N GLY A 498 -29.50 6.86 3.20
CA GLY A 498 -28.56 6.62 2.10
C GLY A 498 -27.09 6.73 2.56
N GLY A 499 -26.19 7.06 1.64
CA GLY A 499 -24.78 7.27 1.95
C GLY A 499 -23.90 7.38 0.73
N TRP A 500 -22.60 7.22 0.94
CA TRP A 500 -21.57 7.47 -0.06
C TRP A 500 -20.73 6.23 -0.33
N LEU A 501 -20.47 5.92 -1.60
CA LEU A 501 -19.53 4.90 -2.03
C LEU A 501 -18.32 5.57 -2.68
N HIS A 502 -17.13 5.16 -2.29
CA HIS A 502 -15.86 5.68 -2.79
C HIS A 502 -15.16 4.57 -3.58
N VAL A 503 -15.38 4.58 -4.90
CA VAL A 503 -15.12 3.44 -5.80
C VAL A 503 -13.78 3.60 -6.50
N HIS A 504 -12.81 2.71 -6.23
CA HIS A 504 -11.51 2.72 -6.90
C HIS A 504 -11.53 1.82 -8.13
N GLU A 505 -11.12 2.34 -9.28
CA GLU A 505 -11.04 1.58 -10.53
C GLU A 505 -9.77 1.95 -11.32
N ASN A 506 -9.21 0.99 -12.05
CA ASN A 506 -8.23 1.25 -13.10
C ASN A 506 -8.99 1.41 -14.42
N VAL A 507 -8.88 2.58 -15.05
CA VAL A 507 -9.68 2.97 -16.22
C VAL A 507 -8.74 3.39 -17.35
N ASP A 508 -9.10 3.09 -18.59
CA ASP A 508 -8.48 3.73 -19.76
C ASP A 508 -8.74 5.25 -19.71
N ILE A 509 -7.71 6.07 -19.89
CA ILE A 509 -7.81 7.54 -19.81
C ILE A 509 -8.87 8.09 -20.78
N GLY A 510 -9.04 7.48 -21.96
CA GLY A 510 -10.05 7.87 -22.93
C GLY A 510 -11.48 7.41 -22.61
N ARG A 511 -11.69 6.69 -21.51
CA ARG A 511 -12.99 6.08 -21.11
C ARG A 511 -13.43 6.41 -19.69
N ILE A 512 -12.87 7.45 -19.06
CA ILE A 512 -13.22 7.84 -17.69
C ILE A 512 -14.72 8.19 -17.57
N ASP A 513 -15.28 8.95 -18.51
CA ASP A 513 -16.72 9.28 -18.52
C ASP A 513 -17.62 8.09 -18.86
N GLU A 514 -17.17 7.16 -19.71
CA GLU A 514 -17.87 5.90 -19.99
C GLU A 514 -17.97 5.06 -18.70
N MET A 515 -16.84 4.92 -17.99
CA MET A 515 -16.76 4.23 -16.70
C MET A 515 -17.65 4.90 -15.64
N LYS A 516 -17.66 6.24 -15.57
CA LYS A 516 -18.56 7.00 -14.69
C LYS A 516 -20.03 6.61 -14.93
N GLY A 517 -20.46 6.59 -16.19
CA GLY A 517 -21.82 6.18 -16.57
C GLY A 517 -22.12 4.74 -16.19
N ASN A 518 -21.20 3.82 -16.47
CA ASN A 518 -21.33 2.39 -16.15
C ASN A 518 -21.44 2.12 -14.64
N ILE A 519 -20.64 2.82 -13.82
CA ILE A 519 -20.68 2.75 -12.36
C ILE A 519 -22.03 3.25 -11.83
N VAL A 520 -22.46 4.44 -12.23
CA VAL A 520 -23.74 5.04 -11.78
C VAL A 520 -24.92 4.12 -12.11
N GLN A 521 -25.05 3.70 -13.38
CA GLN A 521 -26.12 2.80 -13.79
C GLN A 521 -26.06 1.42 -13.12
N GLY A 522 -24.83 0.90 -12.89
CA GLY A 522 -24.64 -0.37 -12.19
C GLY A 522 -25.14 -0.31 -10.75
N ILE A 523 -24.77 0.75 -10.02
CA ILE A 523 -25.19 0.99 -8.65
C ILE A 523 -26.69 1.28 -8.56
N GLU A 524 -27.26 2.06 -9.49
CA GLU A 524 -28.70 2.36 -9.55
C GLU A 524 -29.56 1.11 -9.76
N ARG A 525 -29.17 0.23 -10.69
CA ARG A 525 -29.84 -1.07 -10.90
C ARG A 525 -29.78 -1.95 -9.66
N LEU A 526 -28.63 -2.00 -8.98
CA LEU A 526 -28.46 -2.77 -7.75
C LEU A 526 -29.27 -2.20 -6.58
N ALA A 527 -29.23 -0.88 -6.33
CA ALA A 527 -29.99 -0.22 -5.28
C ALA A 527 -31.50 -0.39 -5.46
N SER A 528 -32.00 -0.28 -6.70
CA SER A 528 -33.39 -0.54 -7.04
C SER A 528 -33.80 -1.99 -6.75
N ARG A 529 -32.92 -2.96 -7.05
CA ARG A 529 -33.16 -4.39 -6.80
C ARG A 529 -33.17 -4.72 -5.30
N GLU A 530 -32.27 -4.15 -4.50
CA GLU A 530 -32.25 -4.41 -3.06
C GLU A 530 -33.44 -3.74 -2.34
N ALA A 531 -33.86 -2.53 -2.74
CA ALA A 531 -35.08 -1.90 -2.23
C ALA A 531 -36.35 -2.76 -2.44
N GLY A 532 -36.45 -3.42 -3.60
CA GLY A 532 -37.52 -4.38 -3.88
C GLY A 532 -37.48 -5.65 -3.03
N ARG A 533 -36.30 -6.08 -2.56
CA ARG A 533 -36.13 -7.27 -1.70
C ARG A 533 -36.55 -7.03 -0.25
N GLU A 534 -36.33 -5.83 0.29
CA GLU A 534 -36.71 -5.48 1.67
C GLU A 534 -38.23 -5.18 1.82
N GLY A 535 -39.03 -5.35 0.75
CA GLY A 535 -40.45 -4.99 0.72
C GLY A 535 -40.70 -3.48 0.76
N ASN A 536 -39.64 -2.67 0.75
CA ASN A 536 -39.68 -1.23 0.94
C ASN A 536 -39.93 -0.48 -0.38
N GLN A 537 -41.02 -0.83 -1.07
CA GLN A 537 -41.41 -0.29 -2.38
C GLN A 537 -41.62 1.24 -2.43
N ARG A 538 -41.54 1.94 -1.30
CA ARG A 538 -41.66 3.41 -1.22
C ARG A 538 -40.33 4.15 -1.32
N THR A 539 -39.20 3.51 -1.01
CA THR A 539 -37.89 4.19 -1.03
C THR A 539 -37.22 3.99 -2.39
N HIS A 540 -37.39 4.97 -3.27
CA HIS A 540 -36.57 5.06 -4.49
C HIS A 540 -35.20 5.65 -4.16
N TRP A 541 -34.13 5.10 -4.72
CA TRP A 541 -32.77 5.60 -4.53
C TRP A 541 -32.31 6.40 -5.75
N VAL A 542 -31.87 7.63 -5.54
CA VAL A 542 -31.18 8.44 -6.56
C VAL A 542 -29.68 8.23 -6.40
N VAL A 543 -29.02 7.84 -7.50
CA VAL A 543 -27.57 7.59 -7.54
C VAL A 543 -26.92 8.65 -8.41
N SER A 544 -25.83 9.27 -7.94
CA SER A 544 -25.06 10.22 -8.74
C SER A 544 -23.57 10.17 -8.45
N CYS A 545 -22.74 10.28 -9.49
CA CYS A 545 -21.30 10.45 -9.32
C CYS A 545 -20.97 11.95 -9.22
N VAL A 546 -20.64 12.38 -8.00
CA VAL A 546 -20.45 13.79 -7.63
C VAL A 546 -19.06 14.28 -8.03
N HIS A 547 -18.04 13.43 -7.91
CA HIS A 547 -16.65 13.75 -8.26
C HIS A 547 -15.93 12.52 -8.82
N VAL A 548 -14.94 12.77 -9.67
CA VAL A 548 -13.98 11.76 -10.16
C VAL A 548 -12.58 12.29 -9.93
N GLU A 549 -11.78 11.59 -9.13
CA GLU A 549 -10.38 11.94 -8.84
C GLU A 549 -9.44 11.05 -9.66
N GLU A 550 -8.58 11.66 -10.48
CA GLU A 550 -7.50 10.97 -11.19
C GLU A 550 -6.26 10.86 -10.27
N VAL A 551 -6.16 9.77 -9.50
CA VAL A 551 -5.18 9.64 -8.41
C VAL A 551 -3.75 9.54 -8.92
N LYS A 552 -3.50 8.70 -9.94
CA LYS A 552 -2.19 8.44 -10.56
C LYS A 552 -2.31 7.54 -11.80
N THR A 553 -1.40 7.68 -12.75
CA THR A 553 -1.21 6.68 -13.82
C THR A 553 -0.79 5.32 -13.22
N TYR A 554 -1.54 4.26 -13.54
CA TYR A 554 -1.24 2.89 -13.13
C TYR A 554 -0.32 2.18 -14.12
N ALA A 555 -0.60 2.35 -15.42
CA ALA A 555 0.18 1.86 -16.55
C ALA A 555 0.02 2.84 -17.73
N PRO A 556 0.83 2.77 -18.81
CA PRO A 556 0.60 3.61 -19.99
C PRO A 556 -0.85 3.47 -20.49
N GLY A 557 -1.56 4.60 -20.64
CA GLY A 557 -2.98 4.63 -21.01
C GLY A 557 -3.97 4.36 -19.89
N VAL A 558 -3.55 3.89 -18.70
CA VAL A 558 -4.44 3.49 -17.60
C VAL A 558 -4.27 4.41 -16.40
N MET A 559 -5.35 5.08 -16.00
CA MET A 559 -5.46 5.91 -14.79
C MET A 559 -6.09 5.11 -13.66
N HIS A 560 -5.54 5.19 -12.44
CA HIS A 560 -6.28 4.83 -11.25
C HIS A 560 -7.19 6.02 -10.91
N CYS A 561 -8.50 5.84 -11.09
CA CYS A 561 -9.53 6.81 -10.74
C CYS A 561 -10.23 6.42 -9.42
N VAL A 562 -10.79 7.43 -8.76
CA VAL A 562 -11.77 7.26 -7.67
C VAL A 562 -13.06 7.96 -8.06
N PHE A 563 -14.18 7.26 -8.01
CA PHE A 563 -15.51 7.81 -8.25
C PHE A 563 -16.23 7.96 -6.92
N ASP A 564 -16.52 9.20 -6.53
CA ASP A 564 -17.33 9.50 -5.34
C ASP A 564 -18.82 9.46 -5.73
N ILE A 565 -19.52 8.43 -5.28
CA ILE A 565 -20.93 8.16 -5.59
C ILE A 565 -21.81 8.51 -4.38
N GLU A 566 -22.76 9.42 -4.56
CA GLU A 566 -23.84 9.69 -3.61
C GLU A 566 -25.04 8.78 -3.93
N ILE A 567 -25.59 8.11 -2.91
CA ILE A 567 -26.85 7.38 -2.95
C ILE A 567 -27.79 8.00 -1.91
N LYS A 568 -28.91 8.57 -2.34
CA LYS A 568 -29.88 9.25 -1.45
C LYS A 568 -31.31 8.79 -1.71
N ALA A 569 -32.14 8.81 -0.69
CA ALA A 569 -33.57 8.57 -0.86
C ALA A 569 -34.18 9.69 -1.72
N ASN A 570 -35.02 9.32 -2.68
CA ASN A 570 -35.92 10.23 -3.36
C ASN A 570 -37.08 10.52 -2.39
N GLY A 571 -37.23 11.78 -1.98
CA GLY A 571 -38.21 12.23 -0.98
C GLY A 571 -39.65 12.25 -1.49
#